data_AF-A0A3S4SL81-F1
#
_entry.id   AF-A0A3S4SL81-F1
#
_cell.length_a   1.000
_cell.length_b   1.000
_cell.length_c   1.000
_cell.angle_alpha   90.00
_cell.angle_beta   90.00
_cell.angle_gamma   90.00
#
_symmetry.space_group_name_H-M   'P 1'
#
loop_
_entity.id
_entity.type
_entity.pdbx_description
1 polymer ?
#
loop_
_entity_poly.entity_id
_entity_poly.type
_entity_poly.pdbx_seq_one_letter_code
_entity_poly.pdbx_strand_id
1 'polypeptide(L)'
;MPASPMSWDAPKNPVSPPVPLRIGPEDIRSYQGLLWRIHRTAGEHPSAWNSFRSFGPLPTMRWDPHPQPLGEHPGSAVLYAATDLRTAAAEVFQAQRRIDPMSAGVCATTFVPARPLRLLALLATDSPWLLRHGASHSLMAAPRSTCRAWARQIARAEPADGMGPLDGLWVESTMTGRPMVVLFASALPALPDAPRSSAPLAAPVMMAALADISDSLGWELAWPVPPIGA
;
A
#
# COMPACT_ATOMS: atom_id res chain seq x y z
N MET A 1 -0.41 -12.82 41.02
CA MET A 1 0.54 -12.80 39.88
C MET A 1 1.45 -11.60 40.07
N PRO A 2 2.78 -11.75 40.07
CA PRO A 2 3.64 -10.57 40.16
C PRO A 2 3.50 -9.77 38.86
N ALA A 3 3.27 -8.46 38.99
CA ALA A 3 3.30 -7.54 37.86
C ALA A 3 4.71 -7.58 37.26
N SER A 4 4.82 -7.86 35.96
CA SER A 4 6.09 -7.74 35.25
C SER A 4 6.67 -6.34 35.48
N PRO A 5 7.98 -6.22 35.79
CA PRO A 5 8.58 -4.92 36.03
C PRO A 5 8.44 -4.04 34.78
N MET A 6 7.96 -2.82 34.98
CA MET A 6 7.76 -1.83 33.94
C MET A 6 9.13 -1.43 33.37
N SER A 7 9.48 -1.95 32.19
CA SER A 7 10.76 -1.64 31.53
C SER A 7 10.65 -0.29 30.81
N TRP A 8 11.43 0.70 31.24
CA TRP A 8 11.53 2.01 30.58
C TRP A 8 12.22 1.95 29.21
N ASP A 9 12.91 0.85 28.88
CA ASP A 9 13.68 0.66 27.64
C ASP A 9 12.92 -0.07 26.53
N ALA A 10 11.59 -0.16 26.60
CA ALA A 10 10.81 -0.82 25.54
C ALA A 10 10.94 -0.06 24.21
N PRO A 11 11.13 -0.76 23.06
CA PRO A 11 11.21 -0.10 21.77
C PRO A 11 9.90 0.61 21.46
N LYS A 12 9.99 1.86 20.98
CA LYS A 12 8.83 2.70 20.63
C LYS A 12 7.83 2.02 19.69
N ASN A 13 8.32 1.14 18.82
CA ASN A 13 7.50 0.23 18.02
C ASN A 13 8.04 -1.20 18.22
N PRO A 14 7.26 -2.11 18.83
CA PRO A 14 7.62 -3.52 18.94
C PRO A 14 7.94 -4.13 17.57
N VAL A 15 8.94 -5.01 17.51
CA VAL A 15 9.34 -5.71 16.26
C VAL A 15 8.18 -6.50 15.67
N SER A 16 7.33 -7.07 16.51
CA SER A 16 6.06 -7.71 16.18
C SER A 16 5.00 -7.16 17.12
N PRO A 17 3.74 -7.01 16.69
CA PRO A 17 2.71 -6.53 17.58
C PRO A 17 2.45 -7.53 18.72
N PRO A 18 2.06 -7.06 19.91
CA PRO A 18 1.57 -7.94 20.96
C PRO A 18 0.28 -8.63 20.49
N VAL A 19 0.21 -9.95 20.67
CA VAL A 19 -0.98 -10.76 20.35
C VAL A 19 -1.71 -11.18 21.64
N PRO A 20 -3.05 -11.35 21.62
CA PRO A 20 -3.94 -11.20 20.47
C PRO A 20 -4.18 -9.73 20.09
N LEU A 21 -4.35 -9.47 18.79
CA LEU A 21 -4.75 -8.16 18.27
C LEU A 21 -6.24 -7.93 18.57
N ARG A 22 -6.57 -6.82 19.23
CA ARG A 22 -7.95 -6.42 19.51
C ARG A 22 -8.37 -5.34 18.52
N ILE A 23 -9.20 -5.70 17.55
CA ILE A 23 -9.65 -4.81 16.49
C ILE A 23 -11.16 -4.62 16.64
N GLY A 24 -11.59 -3.44 17.06
CA GLY A 24 -12.99 -3.06 17.16
C GLY A 24 -13.49 -2.40 15.87
N PRO A 25 -14.81 -2.27 15.67
CA PRO A 25 -15.37 -1.57 14.51
C PRO A 25 -14.89 -0.12 14.39
N GLU A 26 -14.54 0.54 15.50
CA GLU A 26 -13.98 1.89 15.53
C GLU A 26 -12.57 1.99 14.93
N ASP A 27 -11.86 0.88 14.77
CA ASP A 27 -10.53 0.84 14.16
C ASP A 27 -10.59 0.57 12.65
N ILE A 28 -11.78 0.24 12.15
CA ILE A 28 -11.98 -0.15 10.77
C ILE A 28 -12.47 1.06 9.99
N ARG A 29 -11.64 1.53 9.08
CA ARG A 29 -12.03 2.53 8.10
C ARG A 29 -12.75 1.85 6.94
N SER A 30 -14.02 2.22 6.77
CA SER A 30 -14.79 1.92 5.56
C SER A 30 -14.35 2.82 4.40
N TYR A 31 -13.97 2.24 3.26
CA TYR A 31 -13.54 3.02 2.08
C TYR A 31 -14.04 2.42 0.76
N GLN A 32 -14.75 3.22 -0.03
CA GLN A 32 -15.21 2.86 -1.39
C GLN A 32 -14.90 3.98 -2.40
N GLY A 33 -13.77 4.67 -2.21
CA GLY A 33 -13.34 5.75 -3.10
C GLY A 33 -12.56 5.24 -4.31
N LEU A 34 -12.18 6.19 -5.18
CA LEU A 34 -11.32 5.93 -6.33
C LEU A 34 -9.91 5.55 -5.86
N LEU A 35 -9.41 4.42 -6.34
CA LEU A 35 -8.05 3.95 -6.11
C LEU A 35 -7.24 3.99 -7.40
N TRP A 36 -5.97 4.35 -7.26
CA TRP A 36 -4.97 4.44 -8.32
C TRP A 36 -3.92 3.36 -8.16
N ARG A 37 -3.57 2.70 -9.25
CA ARG A 37 -2.44 1.78 -9.33
C ARG A 37 -1.63 2.10 -10.59
N ILE A 38 -0.35 2.37 -10.41
CA ILE A 38 0.61 2.38 -11.51
C ILE A 38 1.28 1.02 -11.54
N HIS A 39 1.26 0.35 -12.69
CA HIS A 39 1.77 -1.01 -12.84
C HIS A 39 2.36 -1.24 -14.23
N ARG A 40 3.27 -2.21 -14.31
CA ARG A 40 3.88 -2.64 -15.56
C ARG A 40 2.97 -3.64 -16.26
N THR A 41 2.57 -3.34 -17.48
CA THR A 41 1.79 -4.20 -18.38
C THR A 41 2.65 -4.98 -19.37
N ALA A 42 3.95 -4.69 -19.46
CA ALA A 42 4.92 -5.44 -20.25
C ALA A 42 6.26 -5.60 -19.50
N GLY A 43 7.18 -6.40 -20.06
CA GLY A 43 8.51 -6.68 -19.51
C GLY A 43 8.60 -8.06 -18.84
N GLU A 44 9.58 -8.23 -17.95
CA GLU A 44 9.91 -9.51 -17.30
C GLU A 44 8.82 -10.00 -16.32
N HIS A 45 8.14 -9.05 -15.66
CA HIS A 45 7.09 -9.34 -14.67
C HIS A 45 5.88 -8.41 -14.85
N PRO A 46 5.10 -8.56 -15.94
CA PRO A 46 3.88 -7.80 -16.12
C PRO A 46 2.86 -8.21 -15.05
N SER A 47 2.04 -7.25 -14.62
CA SER A 47 0.97 -7.47 -13.66
C SER A 47 -0.33 -6.94 -14.23
N ALA A 48 -1.43 -7.67 -14.11
CA ALA A 48 -2.72 -7.05 -14.35
C ALA A 48 -3.01 -6.03 -13.24
N TRP A 49 -3.88 -5.07 -13.55
CA TRP A 49 -4.25 -3.99 -12.63
C TRP A 49 -4.95 -4.50 -11.36
N ASN A 50 -5.60 -5.66 -11.43
CA ASN A 50 -6.29 -6.35 -10.33
C ASN A 50 -5.47 -7.51 -9.75
N SER A 51 -4.27 -7.81 -10.28
CA SER A 51 -3.46 -8.91 -9.76
C SER A 51 -2.85 -8.54 -8.42
N PHE A 52 -3.14 -9.34 -7.39
CA PHE A 52 -2.39 -9.35 -6.15
C PHE A 52 -1.09 -10.13 -6.34
N ARG A 53 -0.01 -9.67 -5.71
CA ARG A 53 1.26 -10.41 -5.68
C ARG A 53 1.16 -11.52 -4.63
N SER A 54 1.38 -12.78 -5.03
CA SER A 54 1.44 -13.98 -4.16
C SER A 54 2.87 -14.37 -3.72
N PHE A 55 3.89 -13.83 -4.40
CA PHE A 55 5.30 -14.03 -4.04
C PHE A 55 5.75 -13.00 -2.99
N GLY A 56 6.31 -13.46 -1.88
CA GLY A 56 6.79 -12.60 -0.81
C GLY A 56 7.33 -13.37 0.39
N PRO A 57 7.73 -12.67 1.46
CA PRO A 57 7.70 -11.23 1.65
C PRO A 57 8.88 -10.53 0.98
N LEU A 58 8.62 -9.50 0.18
CA LEU A 58 9.69 -8.75 -0.49
C LEU A 58 10.42 -7.79 0.48
N PRO A 59 11.77 -7.73 0.45
CA PRO A 59 12.55 -6.86 1.35
C PRO A 59 12.28 -5.37 1.12
N THR A 60 11.92 -4.99 -0.10
CA THR A 60 11.60 -3.61 -0.52
C THR A 60 10.21 -3.15 -0.05
N MET A 61 9.31 -4.09 0.24
CA MET A 61 7.91 -3.82 0.58
C MET A 61 7.74 -3.68 2.09
N ARG A 62 7.00 -2.64 2.50
CA ARG A 62 6.80 -2.26 3.90
C ARG A 62 5.69 -3.07 4.57
N TRP A 63 4.53 -3.10 3.93
CA TRP A 63 3.31 -3.74 4.43
C TRP A 63 3.05 -5.04 3.68
N ASP A 64 3.95 -6.00 3.83
CA ASP A 64 3.88 -7.28 3.14
C ASP A 64 3.39 -8.36 4.14
N PRO A 65 2.19 -8.94 3.94
CA PRO A 65 1.60 -9.89 4.86
C PRO A 65 2.18 -11.31 4.73
N HIS A 66 3.02 -11.59 3.72
CA HIS A 66 3.44 -12.95 3.43
C HIS A 66 4.21 -13.58 4.63
N PRO A 67 4.01 -14.89 4.88
CA PRO A 67 4.83 -15.68 5.81
C PRO A 67 6.30 -15.67 5.41
N GLN A 68 7.20 -15.85 6.38
CA GLN A 68 8.59 -16.20 6.06
C GLN A 68 8.68 -17.71 5.81
N PRO A 69 9.64 -18.20 4.99
CA PRO A 69 10.64 -17.47 4.21
C PRO A 69 10.08 -16.85 2.91
N LEU A 70 10.93 -16.16 2.14
CA LEU A 70 10.59 -15.66 0.79
C LEU A 70 10.17 -16.82 -0.13
N GLY A 71 9.01 -16.71 -0.77
CA GLY A 71 8.51 -17.71 -1.72
C GLY A 71 7.08 -17.43 -2.17
N GLU A 72 6.48 -18.39 -2.87
CA GLU A 72 5.03 -18.42 -3.11
C GLU A 72 4.30 -18.89 -1.86
N HIS A 73 3.21 -18.21 -1.50
CA HIS A 73 2.40 -18.57 -0.34
C HIS A 73 0.91 -18.59 -0.70
N PRO A 74 0.32 -19.77 -0.96
CA PRO A 74 -1.10 -19.88 -1.24
C PRO A 74 -1.95 -19.22 -0.14
N GLY A 75 -2.93 -18.41 -0.55
CA GLY A 75 -3.80 -17.65 0.36
C GLY A 75 -3.18 -16.37 0.93
N SER A 76 -1.89 -16.10 0.69
CA SER A 76 -1.28 -14.80 0.98
C SER A 76 -1.12 -14.04 -0.32
N ALA A 77 -1.64 -12.82 -0.35
CA ALA A 77 -1.51 -11.95 -1.50
C ALA A 77 -1.58 -10.48 -1.07
N VAL A 78 -0.92 -9.59 -1.81
CA VAL A 78 -0.93 -8.16 -1.51
C VAL A 78 -1.03 -7.30 -2.77
N LEU A 79 -1.81 -6.23 -2.69
CA LEU A 79 -1.93 -5.20 -3.72
C LEU A 79 -1.79 -3.82 -3.08
N TYR A 80 -0.95 -2.97 -3.66
CA TYR A 80 -0.79 -1.58 -3.23
C TYR A 80 -1.55 -0.66 -4.17
N ALA A 81 -2.34 0.25 -3.61
CA ALA A 81 -3.03 1.29 -4.34
C ALA A 81 -2.97 2.61 -3.56
N ALA A 82 -2.99 3.73 -4.27
CA ALA A 82 -3.05 5.06 -3.67
C ALA A 82 -4.45 5.66 -3.86
N THR A 83 -4.80 6.64 -3.04
CA THR A 83 -6.06 7.39 -3.19
C THR A 83 -5.97 8.50 -4.24
N ASP A 84 -4.77 8.81 -4.71
CA ASP A 84 -4.52 9.80 -5.75
C ASP A 84 -3.30 9.43 -6.61
N LEU A 85 -3.24 10.02 -7.80
CA LEU A 85 -2.18 9.76 -8.77
C LEU A 85 -0.80 10.24 -8.30
N ARG A 86 -0.73 11.35 -7.55
CA ARG A 86 0.53 11.91 -7.03
C ARG A 86 1.22 10.93 -6.10
N THR A 87 0.48 10.35 -5.16
CA THR A 87 1.00 9.31 -4.26
C THR A 87 1.35 8.04 -5.01
N ALA A 88 0.54 7.61 -5.99
CA ALA A 88 0.88 6.44 -6.82
C ALA A 88 2.22 6.65 -7.56
N ALA A 89 2.41 7.82 -8.18
CA ALA A 89 3.63 8.18 -8.90
C ALA A 89 4.83 8.26 -7.95
N ALA A 90 4.67 8.94 -6.81
CA ALA A 90 5.73 9.07 -5.82
C ALA A 90 6.20 7.69 -5.32
N GLU A 91 5.28 6.77 -5.01
CA GLU A 91 5.65 5.43 -4.54
C GLU A 91 6.35 4.59 -5.61
N VAL A 92 5.92 4.68 -6.88
CA VAL A 92 6.52 3.89 -7.98
C VAL A 92 7.91 4.41 -8.35
N PHE A 93 8.10 5.72 -8.40
CA PHE A 93 9.34 6.34 -8.89
C PHE A 93 10.28 6.82 -7.76
N GLN A 94 10.00 6.50 -6.49
CA GLN A 94 10.78 6.97 -5.33
C GLN A 94 12.28 6.63 -5.40
N ALA A 95 12.64 5.50 -6.01
CA ALA A 95 14.02 5.05 -6.07
C ALA A 95 14.86 5.92 -7.01
N GLN A 96 14.29 6.32 -8.16
CA GLN A 96 14.97 7.14 -9.15
C GLN A 96 14.77 8.64 -8.90
N ARG A 97 13.73 9.04 -8.16
CA ARG A 97 13.30 10.45 -8.02
C ARG A 97 13.15 11.15 -9.38
N ARG A 98 12.72 10.37 -10.36
CA ARG A 98 12.53 10.76 -11.75
C ARG A 98 11.33 9.98 -12.27
N ILE A 99 10.34 10.70 -12.81
CA ILE A 99 9.15 10.09 -13.40
C ILE A 99 9.48 9.78 -14.85
N ASP A 100 9.53 8.49 -15.19
CA ASP A 100 9.70 8.03 -16.57
C ASP A 100 8.41 7.40 -17.09
N PRO A 101 7.56 8.19 -17.78
CA PRO A 101 6.35 7.69 -18.41
C PRO A 101 6.61 6.96 -19.73
N MET A 102 7.82 7.08 -20.29
CA MET A 102 8.20 6.58 -21.61
C MET A 102 8.64 5.12 -21.57
N SER A 103 8.99 4.62 -20.39
CA SER A 103 9.16 3.19 -20.14
C SER A 103 7.97 2.41 -20.71
N ALA A 104 8.22 1.62 -21.75
CA ALA A 104 7.18 0.88 -22.45
C ALA A 104 6.43 -0.05 -21.50
N GLY A 105 5.10 -0.10 -21.65
CA GLY A 105 4.26 -0.98 -20.85
C GLY A 105 4.15 -0.56 -19.38
N VAL A 106 4.00 0.74 -19.09
CA VAL A 106 3.56 1.22 -17.77
C VAL A 106 2.22 1.94 -17.92
N CYS A 107 1.24 1.51 -17.14
CA CYS A 107 -0.10 2.10 -17.13
C CYS A 107 -0.46 2.64 -15.76
N ALA A 108 -1.21 3.74 -15.73
CA ALA A 108 -2.01 4.13 -14.57
C ALA A 108 -3.43 3.61 -14.76
N THR A 109 -3.88 2.80 -13.82
CA THR A 109 -5.25 2.27 -13.79
C THR A 109 -5.96 2.76 -12.55
N THR A 110 -7.22 3.12 -12.72
CA THR A 110 -8.13 3.47 -11.63
C THR A 110 -9.24 2.46 -11.50
N PHE A 111 -9.69 2.23 -10.27
CA PHE A 111 -10.84 1.39 -9.97
C PHE A 111 -11.55 1.89 -8.71
N VAL A 112 -12.82 1.53 -8.57
CA VAL A 112 -13.60 1.76 -7.36
C VAL A 112 -14.00 0.38 -6.83
N PRO A 113 -13.75 0.06 -5.55
CA PRO A 113 -14.16 -1.22 -4.97
C PRO A 113 -15.67 -1.48 -5.15
N ALA A 114 -16.04 -2.72 -5.46
CA ALA A 114 -17.43 -3.14 -5.69
C ALA A 114 -18.29 -3.05 -4.41
N ARG A 115 -17.65 -3.14 -3.25
CA ARG A 115 -18.22 -2.90 -1.91
C ARG A 115 -17.26 -2.05 -1.08
N PRO A 116 -17.73 -1.41 0.01
CA PRO A 116 -16.82 -0.76 0.94
C PRO A 116 -15.75 -1.73 1.46
N LEU A 117 -14.49 -1.29 1.39
CA LEU A 117 -13.34 -2.00 1.96
C LEU A 117 -13.30 -1.80 3.46
N ARG A 118 -12.96 -2.86 4.19
CA ARG A 118 -12.72 -2.90 5.64
C ARG A 118 -11.23 -2.80 5.90
N LEU A 119 -10.73 -1.58 6.09
CA LEU A 119 -9.29 -1.32 6.22
C LEU A 119 -8.95 -1.00 7.68
N LEU A 120 -7.94 -1.65 8.25
CA LEU A 120 -7.43 -1.24 9.55
C LEU A 120 -6.80 0.15 9.45
N ALA A 121 -7.34 1.10 10.20
CA ALA A 121 -6.85 2.47 10.25
C ALA A 121 -5.57 2.55 11.08
N LEU A 122 -4.44 2.80 10.42
CA LEU A 122 -3.16 3.02 11.10
C LEU A 122 -2.78 4.51 11.20
N LEU A 123 -3.57 5.40 10.59
CA LEU A 123 -3.41 6.84 10.78
C LEU A 123 -3.93 7.25 12.16
N ALA A 124 -3.11 8.00 12.90
CA ALA A 124 -3.47 8.45 14.25
C ALA A 124 -4.72 9.35 14.29
N THR A 125 -5.03 10.03 13.18
CA THR A 125 -6.26 10.85 13.04
C THR A 125 -7.53 10.01 12.98
N ASP A 126 -7.41 8.74 12.60
CA ASP A 126 -8.54 7.85 12.34
C ASP A 126 -8.77 6.87 13.49
N SER A 127 -7.71 6.37 14.13
CA SER A 127 -7.83 5.46 15.27
C SER A 127 -6.59 5.48 16.20
N PRO A 128 -6.78 5.38 17.53
CA PRO A 128 -5.69 5.18 18.48
C PRO A 128 -5.23 3.70 18.58
N TRP A 129 -5.66 2.81 17.67
CA TRP A 129 -5.38 1.37 17.71
C TRP A 129 -3.90 1.01 17.92
N LEU A 130 -2.99 1.72 17.24
CA LEU A 130 -1.55 1.50 17.38
C LEU A 130 -1.07 1.69 18.83
N LEU A 131 -1.54 2.75 19.50
CA LEU A 131 -1.19 3.03 20.90
C LEU A 131 -1.70 1.93 21.82
N ARG A 132 -2.92 1.42 21.57
CA ARG A 132 -3.48 0.29 22.34
C ARG A 132 -2.67 -1.00 22.18
N HIS A 133 -1.86 -1.11 21.13
CA HIS A 133 -0.97 -2.24 20.86
C HIS A 133 0.51 -1.88 21.06
N GLY A 134 0.81 -0.82 21.81
CA GLY A 134 2.17 -0.46 22.20
C GLY A 134 3.05 0.07 21.06
N ALA A 135 2.47 0.43 19.92
CA ALA A 135 3.15 1.14 18.84
C ALA A 135 2.68 2.59 18.76
N SER A 136 3.35 3.39 17.93
CA SER A 136 2.96 4.77 17.66
C SER A 136 2.88 5.03 16.16
N HIS A 137 2.48 6.25 15.77
CA HIS A 137 2.44 6.66 14.36
C HIS A 137 3.80 6.48 13.65
N SER A 138 4.92 6.52 14.39
CA SER A 138 6.24 6.28 13.79
C SER A 138 6.42 4.86 13.23
N LEU A 139 5.48 3.94 13.48
CA LEU A 139 5.45 2.62 12.83
C LEU A 139 5.41 2.77 11.29
N MET A 140 4.79 3.83 10.77
CA MET A 140 4.76 4.11 9.32
C MET A 140 6.18 4.20 8.73
N ALA A 141 7.14 4.72 9.52
CA ALA A 141 8.54 4.90 9.13
C ALA A 141 9.50 3.86 9.75
N ALA A 142 9.00 2.88 10.51
CA ALA A 142 9.82 1.87 11.17
C ALA A 142 10.61 1.00 10.16
N PRO A 143 11.57 0.16 10.60
CA PRO A 143 12.22 -0.79 9.72
C PRO A 143 11.20 -1.65 8.95
N ARG A 144 11.43 -1.88 7.65
CA ARG A 144 10.48 -2.64 6.81
C ARG A 144 10.20 -4.04 7.37
N SER A 145 11.19 -4.68 8.00
CA SER A 145 11.00 -5.96 8.71
C SER A 145 9.92 -5.89 9.80
N THR A 146 9.93 -4.82 10.61
CA THR A 146 8.90 -4.54 11.62
C THR A 146 7.54 -4.36 10.97
N CYS A 147 7.42 -3.47 9.98
CA CYS A 147 6.14 -3.24 9.30
C CYS A 147 5.56 -4.52 8.68
N ARG A 148 6.41 -5.38 8.10
CA ARG A 148 5.99 -6.69 7.57
C ARG A 148 5.54 -7.66 8.65
N ALA A 149 6.22 -7.70 9.80
CA ALA A 149 5.79 -8.51 10.93
C ALA A 149 4.40 -8.08 11.44
N TRP A 150 4.15 -6.77 11.50
CA TRP A 150 2.84 -6.20 11.81
C TRP A 150 1.80 -6.57 10.75
N ALA A 151 2.08 -6.35 9.46
CA ALA A 151 1.18 -6.69 8.37
C ALA A 151 0.76 -8.17 8.39
N ARG A 152 1.70 -9.09 8.65
CA ARG A 152 1.42 -10.53 8.73
C ARG A 152 0.45 -10.88 9.86
N GLN A 153 0.60 -10.26 11.03
CA GLN A 153 -0.31 -10.51 12.15
C GLN A 153 -1.68 -9.88 11.91
N ILE A 154 -1.72 -8.66 11.35
CA ILE A 154 -2.97 -7.97 11.03
C ILE A 154 -3.77 -8.74 9.97
N ALA A 155 -3.13 -9.25 8.94
CA ALA A 155 -3.79 -10.03 7.88
C ALA A 155 -4.45 -11.33 8.37
N ARG A 156 -4.09 -11.81 9.57
CA ARG A 156 -4.64 -13.01 10.21
C ARG A 156 -5.59 -12.70 11.36
N ALA A 157 -5.76 -11.42 11.69
CA ALA A 157 -6.59 -11.01 12.81
C ALA A 157 -8.06 -11.05 12.43
N GLU A 158 -8.87 -11.54 13.36
CA GLU A 158 -10.32 -11.51 13.27
C GLU A 158 -10.85 -10.30 14.05
N PRO A 159 -11.51 -9.34 13.37
CA PRO A 159 -12.16 -8.23 14.07
C PRO A 159 -13.28 -8.69 15.00
N ALA A 160 -13.49 -7.93 16.08
CA ALA A 160 -14.51 -8.24 17.09
C ALA A 160 -15.96 -8.04 16.60
N ASP A 161 -16.17 -7.43 15.44
CA ASP A 161 -17.49 -7.15 14.88
C ASP A 161 -18.15 -8.36 14.20
N GLY A 162 -17.43 -9.47 14.02
CA GLY A 162 -17.97 -10.70 13.43
C GLY A 162 -18.26 -10.61 11.92
N MET A 163 -17.86 -9.52 11.25
CA MET A 163 -18.16 -9.27 9.83
C MET A 163 -17.09 -9.84 8.88
N GLY A 164 -16.22 -10.72 9.39
CA GLY A 164 -15.13 -11.34 8.65
C GLY A 164 -13.82 -10.54 8.65
N PRO A 165 -12.81 -11.05 7.92
CA PRO A 165 -11.45 -10.51 7.97
C PRO A 165 -11.38 -9.09 7.43
N LEU A 166 -10.29 -8.40 7.77
CA LEU A 166 -9.95 -7.11 7.18
C LEU A 166 -9.57 -7.29 5.71
N ASP A 167 -9.98 -6.35 4.86
CA ASP A 167 -9.56 -6.28 3.46
C ASP A 167 -8.13 -5.76 3.31
N GLY A 168 -7.61 -5.05 4.31
CA GLY A 168 -6.29 -4.44 4.20
C GLY A 168 -5.99 -3.39 5.26
N LEU A 169 -5.08 -2.50 4.91
CA LEU A 169 -4.61 -1.41 5.76
C LEU A 169 -4.89 -0.05 5.10
N TRP A 170 -5.28 0.91 5.92
CA TRP A 170 -5.31 2.32 5.60
C TRP A 170 -4.12 3.00 6.29
N VAL A 171 -3.11 3.39 5.49
CA VAL A 171 -1.79 3.79 5.98
C VAL A 171 -1.32 5.09 5.33
N GLU A 172 -0.29 5.69 5.91
CA GLU A 172 0.34 6.88 5.35
C GLU A 172 1.44 6.50 4.35
N SER A 173 1.47 7.19 3.21
CA SER A 173 2.64 7.20 2.34
C SER A 173 3.81 7.89 3.03
N THR A 174 4.93 7.19 3.16
CA THR A 174 6.18 7.80 3.65
C THR A 174 6.80 8.78 2.66
N MET A 175 6.30 8.81 1.41
CA MET A 175 6.75 9.73 0.37
C MET A 175 5.96 11.03 0.36
N THR A 176 4.63 10.97 0.58
CA THR A 176 3.77 12.15 0.40
C THR A 176 2.99 12.57 1.65
N GLY A 177 3.03 11.79 2.74
CA GLY A 177 2.20 12.05 3.93
C GLY A 177 0.69 11.91 3.66
N ARG A 178 0.31 11.25 2.57
CA ARG A 178 -1.08 11.10 2.14
C ARG A 178 -1.54 9.65 2.35
N PRO A 179 -2.85 9.41 2.49
CA PRO A 179 -3.35 8.06 2.62
C PRO A 179 -3.03 7.18 1.42
N MET A 180 -2.74 5.91 1.69
CA MET A 180 -2.68 4.84 0.72
C MET A 180 -3.38 3.60 1.29
N VAL A 181 -3.68 2.66 0.40
CA VAL A 181 -4.34 1.41 0.73
C VAL A 181 -3.43 0.24 0.39
N VAL A 182 -3.29 -0.67 1.34
CA VAL A 182 -2.62 -1.96 1.13
C VAL A 182 -3.67 -3.05 1.29
N LEU A 183 -4.06 -3.68 0.18
CA LEU A 183 -5.06 -4.73 0.17
C LEU A 183 -4.42 -6.09 0.39
N PHE A 184 -5.07 -6.94 1.17
CA PHE A 184 -4.75 -8.35 1.38
C PHE A 184 -5.63 -9.25 0.53
N ALA A 185 -5.32 -10.55 0.50
CA ALA A 185 -6.07 -11.55 -0.28
C ALA A 185 -7.59 -11.54 -0.02
N SER A 186 -8.02 -11.24 1.21
CA SER A 186 -9.42 -11.07 1.62
C SER A 186 -10.18 -10.00 0.82
N ALA A 187 -9.48 -8.99 0.28
CA ALA A 187 -10.08 -7.94 -0.54
C ALA A 187 -10.37 -8.36 -1.98
N LEU A 188 -9.95 -9.56 -2.42
CA LEU A 188 -10.14 -10.01 -3.80
C LEU A 188 -11.62 -9.91 -4.26
N PRO A 189 -12.62 -10.33 -3.46
CA PRO A 189 -14.03 -10.19 -3.83
C PRO A 189 -14.54 -8.74 -3.85
N ALA A 190 -13.76 -7.77 -3.36
CA ALA A 190 -14.10 -6.35 -3.40
C ALA A 190 -13.57 -5.65 -4.66
N LEU A 191 -12.72 -6.30 -5.46
CA LEU A 191 -12.31 -5.74 -6.74
C LEU A 191 -13.47 -5.78 -7.76
N PRO A 192 -13.67 -4.72 -8.55
CA PRO A 192 -14.67 -4.73 -9.61
C PRO A 192 -14.23 -5.64 -10.77
N ASP A 193 -15.19 -6.07 -11.59
CA ASP A 193 -14.91 -6.91 -12.77
C ASP A 193 -14.07 -6.18 -13.83
N ALA A 194 -14.19 -4.85 -13.90
CA ALA A 194 -13.47 -4.00 -14.84
C ALA A 194 -12.89 -2.76 -14.14
N PRO A 195 -11.75 -2.24 -14.62
CA PRO A 195 -11.22 -0.97 -14.12
C PRO A 195 -12.15 0.18 -14.54
N ARG A 196 -12.13 1.28 -13.79
CA ARG A 196 -12.86 2.50 -14.16
C ARG A 196 -12.21 3.20 -15.35
N SER A 197 -10.88 3.22 -15.38
CA SER A 197 -10.10 3.77 -16.50
C SER A 197 -8.68 3.21 -16.43
N SER A 198 -8.04 3.04 -17.59
CA SER A 198 -6.64 2.65 -17.70
C SER A 198 -6.01 3.37 -18.88
N ALA A 199 -4.85 3.99 -18.65
CA ALA A 199 -4.10 4.68 -19.70
C ALA A 199 -2.60 4.42 -19.55
N PRO A 200 -1.85 4.28 -20.67
CA PRO A 200 -0.40 4.34 -20.65
C PRO A 200 0.09 5.64 -20.00
N LEU A 201 1.21 5.60 -19.27
CA LEU A 201 1.78 6.82 -18.68
C LEU A 201 2.18 7.86 -19.72
N ALA A 202 2.61 7.41 -20.90
CA ALA A 202 2.97 8.27 -22.04
C ALA A 202 1.77 8.92 -22.76
N ALA A 203 0.52 8.63 -22.37
CA ALA A 203 -0.65 9.26 -22.99
C ALA A 203 -0.64 10.78 -22.71
N PRO A 204 -1.04 11.67 -23.67
CA PRO A 204 -0.90 13.13 -23.50
C PRO A 204 -1.52 13.70 -22.23
N VAL A 205 -2.73 13.25 -21.87
CA VAL A 205 -3.41 13.67 -20.63
C VAL A 205 -2.67 13.23 -19.38
N MET A 206 -2.03 12.06 -19.42
CA MET A 206 -1.25 11.53 -18.31
C MET A 206 0.09 12.26 -18.20
N MET A 207 0.76 12.53 -19.33
CA MET A 207 1.98 13.34 -19.38
C MET A 207 1.77 14.72 -18.76
N ALA A 208 0.67 15.40 -19.09
CA ALA A 208 0.35 16.71 -18.50
C ALA A 208 0.16 16.62 -16.97
N ALA A 209 -0.61 15.64 -16.50
CA ALA A 209 -0.79 15.42 -15.06
C ALA A 209 0.51 15.03 -14.35
N LEU A 210 1.37 14.24 -15.01
CA LEU A 210 2.67 13.83 -14.47
C LEU A 210 3.68 14.98 -14.43
N ALA A 211 3.57 15.97 -15.33
CA ALA A 211 4.36 17.20 -15.28
C ALA A 211 4.00 18.05 -14.06
N ASP A 212 2.70 18.28 -13.81
CA ASP A 212 2.27 18.98 -12.60
C ASP A 212 2.72 18.24 -11.32
N ILE A 213 2.65 16.91 -11.35
CA ILE A 213 3.10 16.06 -10.24
C ILE A 213 4.62 16.16 -10.07
N SER A 214 5.41 16.06 -11.14
CA SER A 214 6.87 16.14 -11.08
C SER A 214 7.31 17.47 -10.50
N ASP A 215 6.70 18.57 -10.94
CA ASP A 215 6.98 19.92 -10.42
C ASP A 215 6.64 20.00 -8.93
N SER A 216 5.48 19.47 -8.52
CA SER A 216 5.06 19.46 -7.11
C SER A 216 5.94 18.60 -6.19
N LEU A 217 6.71 17.66 -6.75
CA LEU A 217 7.62 16.78 -6.02
C LEU A 217 9.08 17.25 -6.12
N GLY A 218 9.37 18.21 -7.00
CA GLY A 218 10.73 18.62 -7.35
C GLY A 218 11.51 17.51 -8.07
N TRP A 219 10.83 16.67 -8.85
CA TRP A 219 11.43 15.55 -9.59
C TRP A 219 11.53 15.86 -11.08
N GLU A 220 12.47 15.22 -11.78
CA GLU A 220 12.55 15.32 -13.23
C GLU A 220 11.43 14.47 -13.88
N LEU A 221 10.76 15.01 -14.90
CA LEU A 221 9.92 14.26 -15.81
C LEU A 221 10.73 13.92 -17.08
N ALA A 222 10.83 12.63 -17.42
CA ALA A 222 11.40 12.23 -18.69
C ALA A 222 10.47 12.64 -19.84
N TRP A 223 10.97 13.48 -20.73
CA TRP A 223 10.27 13.89 -21.95
C TRP A 223 10.68 12.99 -23.13
N PRO A 224 9.81 12.77 -24.12
CA PRO A 224 10.24 12.19 -25.39
C PRO A 224 11.38 13.02 -25.98
N VAL A 225 12.53 12.40 -26.17
CA VAL A 225 13.63 13.00 -26.94
C VAL A 225 13.15 13.04 -28.39
N PRO A 226 13.05 14.22 -29.05
CA PRO A 226 12.75 14.26 -30.46
C PRO A 226 13.82 13.48 -31.23
N PRO A 227 13.48 12.73 -32.28
CA PRO A 227 14.47 12.02 -33.07
C PRO A 227 15.52 13.03 -33.57
N ILE A 228 16.80 12.73 -33.30
CA ILE A 228 17.91 13.54 -33.81
C ILE A 228 17.97 13.31 -35.31
N GLY A 229 17.55 14.31 -36.09
CA GLY A 229 17.71 14.38 -37.54
C GLY A 229 16.61 13.67 -38.34
N ALA A 230 15.78 14.47 -39.00
CA ALA A 230 15.10 14.12 -40.24
C ALA A 230 15.64 15.03 -41.34
#